data_AF-A0A523NI67-F1
#
_entry.id   AF-A0A523NI67-F1
#
_cell.length_a   1.000
_cell.length_b   1.000
_cell.length_c   1.000
_cell.angle_alpha   90.00
_cell.angle_beta   90.00
_cell.angle_gamma   90.00
#
_symmetry.space_group_name_H-M   'P 1'
#
loop_
_entity.id
_entity.type
_entity.pdbx_description
1 polymer ?
#
loop_
_entity_poly.entity_id
_entity_poly.type
_entity_poly.pdbx_seq_one_letter_code
_entity_poly.pdbx_strand_id
1 'polypeptide(L)'
;MNKDNLLKLMDNIPFFKEMDNAEREGLLAYEKHWMQFKPQEKILKEDEVDYGFFVLLEGKVSVLRSKPTEVSLAQLVPGALFGEITLKTQRPRTSSIEADEEVTVLKVDALLIDKLSPGLIIKIKDQIINLVISRLDEMNNRLSSFIR
;
A
#
# COMPACT_ATOMS: atom_id res chain seq x y z
N MET A 1 9.27 3.51 -16.53
CA MET A 1 10.17 3.68 -15.37
C MET A 1 11.37 2.73 -15.48
N ASN A 2 12.54 3.03 -14.90
CA ASN A 2 13.65 2.08 -14.74
C ASN A 2 13.91 1.79 -13.24
N LYS A 3 14.54 0.65 -12.90
CA LYS A 3 14.79 0.20 -11.51
C LYS A 3 15.52 1.24 -10.66
N ASP A 4 16.50 1.95 -11.23
CA ASP A 4 17.25 2.99 -10.50
C ASP A 4 16.36 4.14 -10.00
N ASN A 5 15.31 4.48 -10.74
CA ASN A 5 14.35 5.51 -10.31
C ASN A 5 13.46 4.97 -9.18
N LEU A 6 13.05 3.70 -9.24
CA LEU A 6 12.26 3.07 -8.19
C LEU A 6 13.04 3.00 -6.87
N LEU A 7 14.34 2.68 -6.92
CA LEU A 7 15.19 2.69 -5.72
C LEU A 7 15.23 4.07 -5.06
N LYS A 8 15.34 5.14 -5.85
CA LYS A 8 15.30 6.52 -5.33
C LYS A 8 13.96 6.90 -4.69
N LEU A 9 12.85 6.39 -5.23
CA LEU A 9 11.53 6.59 -4.62
C LEU A 9 11.44 5.89 -3.26
N MET A 10 12.01 4.69 -3.15
CA MET A 10 12.02 3.90 -1.91
C MET A 10 12.83 4.56 -0.79
N ASP A 11 13.85 5.37 -1.10
CA ASP A 11 14.70 6.05 -0.11
C ASP A 11 13.92 6.93 0.88
N ASN A 12 12.86 7.59 0.41
CA ASN A 12 12.09 8.56 1.20
C ASN A 12 10.83 7.95 1.84
N ILE A 13 10.59 6.66 1.62
CA ILE A 13 9.37 6.00 2.09
C ILE A 13 9.67 5.25 3.40
N PRO A 14 8.99 5.58 4.52
CA PRO A 14 9.24 4.98 5.83
C PRO A 14 9.22 3.44 5.83
N PHE A 15 8.37 2.84 4.99
CA PHE A 15 8.28 1.38 4.84
C PHE A 15 9.62 0.72 4.47
N PHE A 16 10.49 1.37 3.71
CA PHE A 16 11.78 0.79 3.29
C PHE A 16 12.96 1.23 4.16
N LYS A 17 12.73 2.00 5.23
CA LYS A 17 13.79 2.62 6.05
C LYS A 17 14.74 1.60 6.69
N GLU A 18 14.22 0.47 7.15
CA GLU A 18 14.99 -0.60 7.79
C GLU A 18 15.55 -1.62 6.78
N MET A 19 15.29 -1.42 5.48
CA MET A 19 15.75 -2.30 4.41
C MET A 19 17.01 -1.74 3.78
N ASP A 20 18.03 -2.58 3.62
CA ASP A 20 19.26 -2.21 2.90
C ASP A 20 19.05 -2.19 1.38
N ASN A 21 20.04 -1.69 0.64
CA ASN A 21 19.93 -1.58 -0.82
C ASN A 21 19.75 -2.94 -1.51
N ALA A 22 20.41 -3.99 -1.03
CA ALA A 22 20.30 -5.32 -1.62
C ALA A 22 18.89 -5.92 -1.41
N GLU A 23 18.29 -5.68 -0.23
CA GLU A 23 16.91 -6.06 0.07
C GLU A 23 15.91 -5.30 -0.81
N ARG A 24 16.10 -3.99 -1.00
CA ARG A 24 15.24 -3.17 -1.88
C ARG A 24 15.36 -3.59 -3.34
N GLU A 25 16.57 -3.84 -3.82
CA GLU A 25 16.81 -4.43 -5.14
C GLU A 25 16.14 -5.80 -5.27
N GLY A 26 16.19 -6.62 -4.22
CA GLY A 26 15.48 -7.90 -4.16
C GLY A 26 13.97 -7.78 -4.33
N LEU A 27 13.34 -6.73 -3.76
CA LEU A 27 11.91 -6.45 -3.99
C LEU A 27 11.63 -6.06 -5.44
N LEU A 28 12.49 -5.24 -6.04
CA LEU A 28 12.34 -4.76 -7.42
C LEU A 28 12.75 -5.79 -8.48
N ALA A 29 13.44 -6.87 -8.10
CA ALA A 29 13.80 -7.97 -8.99
C ALA A 29 12.55 -8.65 -9.58
N TYR A 30 11.41 -8.59 -8.89
CA TYR A 30 10.16 -9.17 -9.33
C TYR A 30 9.31 -8.13 -10.08
N GLU A 31 9.53 -8.02 -11.39
CA GLU A 31 8.92 -6.94 -12.21
C GLU A 31 7.40 -6.90 -12.21
N LYS A 32 6.74 -8.04 -11.95
CA LYS A 32 5.28 -8.11 -11.85
C LYS A 32 4.71 -7.47 -10.58
N HIS A 33 5.57 -7.15 -9.62
CA HIS A 33 5.18 -6.64 -8.30
C HIS A 33 5.29 -5.13 -8.19
N TRP A 34 5.92 -4.44 -9.13
CA TRP A 34 5.78 -2.99 -9.25
C TRP A 34 4.94 -2.65 -10.48
N MET A 35 3.99 -1.75 -10.32
CA MET A 35 2.99 -1.44 -11.35
C MET A 35 2.83 0.07 -11.47
N GLN A 36 2.52 0.51 -12.69
CA GLN A 36 2.19 1.90 -12.99
C GLN A 36 0.74 1.98 -13.44
N PHE A 37 0.06 3.02 -12.98
CA PHE A 37 -1.33 3.30 -13.27
C PHE A 37 -1.47 4.72 -13.81
N LYS A 38 -2.34 4.90 -14.79
CA LYS A 38 -2.70 6.22 -15.34
C LYS A 38 -3.78 6.88 -14.48
N PRO A 39 -3.93 8.22 -14.59
CA PRO A 39 -5.06 8.90 -13.96
C PRO A 39 -6.39 8.20 -14.28
N GLN A 40 -7.27 8.09 -13.29
CA GLN A 40 -8.58 7.44 -13.32
C GLN A 40 -8.56 5.90 -13.41
N GLU A 41 -7.39 5.24 -13.44
CA GLU A 41 -7.34 3.78 -13.37
C GLU A 41 -7.61 3.27 -11.94
N LYS A 42 -8.48 2.26 -11.82
CA LYS A 42 -8.74 1.57 -10.55
C LYS A 42 -7.60 0.60 -10.26
N ILE A 43 -6.86 0.86 -9.19
CA ILE A 43 -5.80 -0.02 -8.66
C ILE A 43 -6.42 -1.19 -7.90
N LEU A 44 -7.49 -0.91 -7.15
CA LEU A 44 -8.31 -1.89 -6.45
C LEU A 44 -9.78 -1.57 -6.67
N LYS A 45 -10.64 -2.59 -6.76
CA LYS A 45 -12.09 -2.42 -6.84
C LYS A 45 -12.77 -2.97 -5.59
N GLU A 46 -13.77 -2.25 -5.08
CA GLU A 46 -14.67 -2.75 -4.03
C GLU A 46 -15.27 -4.10 -4.45
N ASP A 47 -15.47 -4.98 -3.48
CA ASP A 47 -16.01 -6.35 -3.64
C ASP A 47 -15.12 -7.30 -4.46
N GLU A 48 -13.96 -6.86 -4.94
CA GLU A 48 -12.99 -7.73 -5.63
C GLU A 48 -12.28 -8.67 -4.64
N VAL A 49 -11.97 -9.88 -5.11
CA VAL A 49 -11.21 -10.89 -4.36
C VAL A 49 -9.77 -10.87 -4.85
N ASP A 50 -8.93 -10.10 -4.17
CA ASP A 50 -7.48 -10.09 -4.35
C ASP A 50 -6.78 -10.02 -2.99
N TYR A 51 -5.70 -10.79 -2.86
CA TYR A 51 -4.98 -10.98 -1.60
C TYR A 51 -3.59 -10.41 -1.72
N GLY A 52 -3.38 -9.28 -1.03
CA GLY A 52 -2.15 -8.53 -1.10
C GLY A 52 -2.41 -7.08 -0.74
N PHE A 53 -1.34 -6.38 -0.43
CA PHE A 53 -1.36 -4.95 -0.14
C PHE A 53 -0.40 -4.22 -1.06
N PHE A 54 -0.48 -2.90 -1.03
CA PHE A 54 0.28 -2.04 -1.92
C PHE A 54 0.98 -0.96 -1.10
N VAL A 55 2.18 -0.60 -1.52
CA VAL A 55 2.92 0.56 -1.05
C VAL A 55 2.92 1.59 -2.18
N LEU A 56 2.42 2.78 -1.92
CA LEU A 56 2.43 3.88 -2.89
C LEU A 56 3.85 4.46 -2.98
N LEU A 57 4.49 4.32 -4.14
CA LEU A 57 5.86 4.81 -4.36
C LEU A 57 5.88 6.24 -4.90
N GLU A 58 4.93 6.57 -5.76
CA GLU A 58 4.82 7.87 -6.43
C GLU A 58 3.37 8.11 -6.83
N GLY A 59 2.98 9.39 -6.90
CA GLY A 59 1.65 9.82 -7.31
C GLY A 59 0.69 9.94 -6.13
N LYS A 60 -0.59 10.07 -6.45
CA LYS A 60 -1.69 10.25 -5.50
C LYS A 60 -2.88 9.38 -5.86
N VAL A 61 -3.54 8.83 -4.85
CA VAL A 61 -4.72 7.96 -5.04
C VAL A 61 -5.87 8.37 -4.12
N SER A 62 -7.09 8.14 -4.58
CA SER A 62 -8.31 8.31 -3.78
C SER A 62 -8.88 6.96 -3.33
N VAL A 63 -9.31 6.90 -2.07
CA VAL A 63 -10.05 5.76 -1.50
C VAL A 63 -11.53 6.02 -1.69
N LEU A 64 -12.20 5.16 -2.44
CA LEU A 64 -13.59 5.35 -2.88
C LEU A 64 -14.48 4.24 -2.34
N ARG A 65 -15.74 4.56 -2.01
CA ARG A 65 -16.75 3.58 -1.59
C ARG A 65 -18.06 3.84 -2.32
N SER A 66 -18.70 2.79 -2.82
CA SER A 66 -19.71 2.91 -3.87
C SER A 66 -21.17 2.77 -3.42
N LYS A 67 -21.49 2.83 -2.11
CA LYS A 67 -22.86 2.59 -1.60
C LYS A 67 -23.31 3.71 -0.64
N PRO A 68 -24.37 4.50 -0.93
CA PRO A 68 -25.28 4.49 -2.09
C PRO A 68 -24.82 5.32 -3.31
N THR A 69 -23.79 6.16 -3.17
CA THR A 69 -23.11 6.91 -4.23
C THR A 69 -21.61 6.74 -4.06
N GLU A 70 -20.82 6.90 -5.11
CA GLU A 70 -19.35 6.89 -4.97
C GLU A 70 -18.90 8.12 -4.17
N VAL A 71 -18.26 7.88 -3.02
CA VAL A 71 -17.74 8.94 -2.14
C VAL A 71 -16.26 8.71 -1.91
N SER A 72 -15.46 9.78 -2.02
CA SER A 72 -14.05 9.79 -1.62
C SER A 72 -13.94 9.88 -0.10
N LEU A 73 -13.38 8.83 0.50
CA LEU A 73 -13.20 8.70 1.95
C LEU A 73 -11.90 9.32 2.43
N ALA A 74 -10.85 9.22 1.61
CA ALA A 74 -9.51 9.70 1.92
C ALA A 74 -8.69 9.82 0.63
N GLN A 75 -7.64 10.64 0.68
CA GLN A 75 -6.59 10.67 -0.32
C GLN A 75 -5.29 10.16 0.30
N LEU A 76 -4.56 9.35 -0.44
CA LEU A 76 -3.29 8.78 -0.01
C LEU A 76 -2.16 9.33 -0.89
N VAL A 77 -1.02 9.55 -0.26
CA VAL A 77 0.21 10.12 -0.85
C VAL A 77 1.37 9.11 -0.72
N PRO A 78 2.52 9.33 -1.38
CA PRO A 78 3.63 8.38 -1.35
C PRO A 78 4.05 7.99 0.07
N GLY A 79 4.35 6.70 0.24
CA GLY A 79 4.59 6.05 1.52
C GLY A 79 3.34 5.49 2.20
N ALA A 80 2.13 5.79 1.70
CA ALA A 80 0.92 5.15 2.18
C ALA A 80 0.88 3.67 1.79
N LEU A 81 0.42 2.84 2.74
CA LEU A 81 0.07 1.44 2.49
C LEU A 81 -1.44 1.31 2.31
N PHE A 82 -1.91 0.41 1.45
CA PHE A 82 -3.35 0.16 1.32
C PHE A 82 -3.66 -1.27 0.89
N GLY A 83 -4.88 -1.71 1.20
CA GLY A 83 -5.34 -3.07 0.88
C GLY A 83 -4.84 -4.15 1.85
N GLU A 84 -4.26 -3.78 3.00
CA GLU A 84 -3.66 -4.70 3.97
C GLU A 84 -4.66 -5.64 4.63
N ILE A 85 -5.93 -5.25 4.72
CA ILE A 85 -6.99 -6.01 5.41
C ILE A 85 -7.19 -7.39 4.77
N THR A 86 -7.14 -7.49 3.44
CA THR A 86 -7.45 -8.75 2.75
C THR A 86 -6.34 -9.78 2.86
N LEU A 87 -5.11 -9.36 3.20
CA LEU A 87 -3.94 -10.24 3.32
C LEU A 87 -4.16 -11.41 4.29
N LYS A 88 -4.95 -11.20 5.36
CA LYS A 88 -5.24 -12.23 6.37
C LYS A 88 -6.71 -12.58 6.52
N THR A 89 -7.60 -11.64 6.25
CA THR A 89 -9.04 -11.86 6.50
C THR A 89 -9.72 -12.69 5.40
N GLN A 90 -9.09 -12.79 4.21
CA GLN A 90 -9.69 -13.38 3.01
C GLN A 90 -11.07 -12.80 2.65
N ARG A 91 -11.35 -11.58 3.11
CA ARG A 91 -12.59 -10.86 2.79
C ARG A 91 -12.41 -10.10 1.46
N PRO A 92 -13.50 -9.84 0.72
CA PRO A 92 -13.48 -8.94 -0.42
C PRO A 92 -12.98 -7.53 -0.04
N ARG A 93 -12.47 -6.79 -1.02
CA ARG A 93 -12.05 -5.39 -0.83
C ARG A 93 -13.23 -4.54 -0.33
N THR A 94 -12.99 -3.76 0.72
CA THR A 94 -14.02 -2.92 1.36
C THR A 94 -14.24 -1.57 0.68
N SER A 95 -13.33 -1.19 -0.21
CA SER A 95 -13.28 0.09 -0.91
C SER A 95 -12.47 -0.07 -2.19
N SER A 96 -12.75 0.79 -3.18
CA SER A 96 -11.93 0.93 -4.37
C SER A 96 -10.76 1.89 -4.11
N ILE A 97 -9.70 1.77 -4.90
CA ILE A 97 -8.59 2.71 -4.95
C ILE A 97 -8.44 3.16 -6.40
N GLU A 98 -8.45 4.46 -6.64
CA GLU A 98 -8.31 5.07 -7.96
C GLU A 98 -7.09 5.99 -8.00
N ALA A 99 -6.35 5.96 -9.09
CA ALA A 99 -5.24 6.87 -9.32
C ALA A 99 -5.76 8.27 -9.67
N ASP A 100 -5.37 9.28 -8.88
CA ASP A 100 -5.71 10.69 -9.17
C ASP A 100 -4.78 11.27 -10.26
N GLU A 101 -3.57 10.71 -10.37
CA GLU A 101 -2.52 11.08 -11.32
C GLU A 101 -1.74 9.84 -11.79
N GLU A 102 -0.59 10.02 -12.47
CA GLU A 102 0.31 8.87 -12.72
C GLU A 102 0.82 8.32 -11.40
N VAL A 103 0.57 7.03 -11.16
CA VAL A 103 0.81 6.38 -9.88
C VAL A 103 1.73 5.18 -10.08
N THR A 104 2.69 5.04 -9.18
CA THR A 104 3.55 3.84 -9.11
C THR A 104 3.42 3.18 -7.76
N VAL A 105 3.21 1.87 -7.75
CA VAL A 105 3.01 1.08 -6.52
C VAL A 105 3.87 -0.16 -6.51
N LEU A 106 4.23 -0.62 -5.31
CA LEU A 106 4.73 -1.97 -5.06
C LEU A 106 3.62 -2.82 -4.46
N LYS A 107 3.17 -3.87 -5.14
CA LYS A 107 2.28 -4.90 -4.61
C LYS A 107 3.09 -5.93 -3.83
N VAL A 108 2.61 -6.27 -2.64
CA VAL A 108 3.14 -7.33 -1.80
C VAL A 108 2.02 -8.34 -1.54
N ASP A 109 2.20 -9.55 -2.06
CA ASP A 109 1.29 -10.68 -1.91
C ASP A 109 2.03 -11.92 -1.41
N ALA A 110 1.31 -13.02 -1.21
CA ALA A 110 1.91 -14.28 -0.77
C ALA A 110 3.02 -14.77 -1.73
N LEU A 111 2.83 -14.58 -3.04
CA LEU A 111 3.80 -15.00 -4.06
C LEU A 111 5.11 -14.22 -4.00
N LEU A 112 5.07 -12.94 -3.63
CA LEU A 112 6.28 -12.17 -3.35
C LEU A 112 6.93 -12.68 -2.07
N ILE A 113 6.15 -12.75 -0.98
CA ILE A 113 6.62 -13.14 0.36
C ILE A 113 7.34 -14.48 0.32
N ASP A 114 6.83 -15.48 -0.40
CA ASP A 114 7.42 -16.82 -0.52
C ASP A 114 8.82 -16.82 -1.16
N LYS A 115 9.20 -15.74 -1.86
CA LYS A 115 10.50 -15.61 -2.51
C LYS A 115 11.50 -14.76 -1.72
N LEU A 116 11.05 -14.07 -0.68
CA LEU A 116 11.89 -13.18 0.11
C LEU A 116 12.63 -13.94 1.21
N SER A 117 13.75 -13.37 1.65
CA SER A 117 14.49 -13.89 2.80
C SER A 117 13.67 -13.74 4.09
N PRO A 118 13.83 -14.63 5.09
CA PRO A 118 13.15 -14.50 6.37
C PRO A 118 13.37 -13.15 7.06
N GLY A 119 14.58 -12.59 6.97
CA GLY A 119 14.91 -11.27 7.52
C GLY A 119 14.09 -10.15 6.88
N LEU A 120 13.96 -10.15 5.56
CA LEU A 120 13.15 -9.15 4.85
C LEU A 120 11.65 -9.30 5.15
N ILE A 121 11.16 -10.53 5.30
CA ILE A 121 9.76 -10.78 5.69
C ILE A 121 9.48 -10.19 7.09
N ILE A 122 10.41 -10.32 8.04
CA ILE A 122 10.27 -9.73 9.38
C ILE A 122 10.15 -8.21 9.27
N LYS A 123 11.06 -7.57 8.52
CA LYS A 123 11.02 -6.11 8.28
C LYS A 123 9.69 -5.66 7.68
N ILE A 124 9.18 -6.36 6.66
CA ILE A 124 7.86 -6.06 6.06
C ILE A 124 6.74 -6.14 7.11
N LYS A 125 6.74 -7.19 7.94
CA LYS A 125 5.72 -7.38 8.98
C LYS A 125 5.77 -6.25 10.01
N ASP A 126 6.96 -5.85 10.44
CA ASP A 126 7.14 -4.77 11.42
C ASP A 126 6.58 -3.44 10.89
N GLN A 127 6.74 -3.17 9.59
CA GLN A 127 6.16 -1.97 8.98
C GLN A 127 4.63 -2.00 8.92
N ILE A 128 4.04 -3.16 8.68
CA ILE A 128 2.57 -3.32 8.76
C ILE A 128 2.08 -3.10 10.19
N ILE A 129 2.78 -3.65 11.19
CA ILE A 129 2.45 -3.46 12.61
C ILE A 129 2.47 -1.96 12.96
N ASN A 130 3.55 -1.26 12.62
CA ASN A 130 3.69 0.17 12.89
C ASN A 130 2.61 1.01 12.19
N LEU A 131 2.26 0.65 10.95
CA LEU A 131 1.15 1.29 10.24
C LEU A 131 -0.18 1.12 10.97
N VAL A 132 -0.50 -0.12 11.38
CA VAL A 132 -1.77 -0.41 12.06
C VAL A 132 -1.84 0.34 13.40
N ILE A 133 -0.75 0.38 14.16
CA ILE A 133 -0.65 1.17 15.39
C ILE A 133 -0.95 2.65 15.12
N SER A 134 -0.26 3.25 14.14
CA SER A 134 -0.44 4.65 13.78
C SER A 134 -1.88 4.98 13.38
N ARG A 135 -2.51 4.11 12.58
CA ARG A 135 -3.91 4.27 12.17
C ARG A 135 -4.90 4.14 13.32
N LEU A 136 -4.67 3.20 14.24
CA LEU A 136 -5.52 3.04 15.43
C LEU A 136 -5.41 4.27 16.32
N ASP A 137 -4.21 4.80 16.54
CA ASP A 137 -4.00 6.03 17.32
C ASP A 137 -4.70 7.23 16.66
N GLU A 138 -4.56 7.39 15.33
CA GLU A 138 -5.23 8.45 14.60
C GLU A 138 -6.76 8.34 14.70
N MET A 139 -7.31 7.13 14.55
CA MET A 139 -8.74 6.87 14.68
C MET A 139 -9.23 7.17 16.11
N ASN A 140 -8.50 6.73 17.13
CA ASN A 140 -8.84 6.98 18.53
C ASN A 140 -8.82 8.48 18.87
N ASN A 141 -7.86 9.22 18.33
CA ASN A 141 -7.78 10.67 18.49
C ASN A 141 -8.96 11.39 17.81
N ARG A 142 -9.35 10.95 16.60
CA ARG A 142 -10.54 11.47 15.92
C ARG A 142 -11.82 11.19 16.74
N LEU A 143 -12.02 9.97 17.23
CA LEU A 143 -13.18 9.63 18.07
C LEU A 143 -13.24 10.46 19.34
N SER A 144 -12.10 10.67 20.01
CA SER A 144 -12.00 11.49 21.21
C SER A 144 -12.39 12.95 20.98
N SER A 145 -12.18 13.46 19.75
CA SER A 145 -12.58 14.82 19.37
C SER A 145 -14.10 15.00 19.21
N PHE A 146 -14.85 13.92 18.96
CA PHE A 146 -16.33 13.97 18.83
C PHE A 146 -17.07 13.82 20.17
N ILE A 147 -16.39 13.36 21.23
CA ILE A 147 -16.98 13.10 22.55
C ILE A 147 -16.74 14.30 23.51
N ARG A 148 -16.07 15.36 23.05
CA ARG A 148 -15.97 16.65 23.74
C ARG A 148 -16.95 17.65 23.14
#